data_AF-A0A8K0N8I4-F1
#
_entry.id   AF-A0A8K0N8I4-F1
#
_cell.length_a   1.000
_cell.length_b   1.000
_cell.length_c   1.000
_cell.angle_alpha   90.00
_cell.angle_beta   90.00
_cell.angle_gamma   90.00
#
_symmetry.space_group_name_H-M   'P 1'
#
loop_
_entity.id
_entity.type
_entity.pdbx_description
1 polymer ?
#
loop_
_entity_poly.entity_id
_entity_poly.type
_entity_poly.pdbx_seq_one_letter_code
_entity_poly.pdbx_strand_id
1 'polypeptide(L)'
;MRKRDLGILLLAAFAIFFSLQHGGDFSFKEAWFHLSDEYPIRYEAERLPPPIVADLNGDGKKEVLVATHDAKIQVLEPRSGRVDEGFTEARVLAEVSLLPDKIRISSGRHPVAMAAGVVDRSYKHGEIKKQVLVVVTSGWSVMCFDHNLKKLWENNLQVE
;
A
#
# COMPACT_ATOMS: atom_id res chain seq x y z
N MET A 1 -32.16 -45.88 -26.87
CA MET A 1 -31.87 -44.93 -25.77
C MET A 1 -33.18 -44.54 -25.13
N ARG A 2 -33.35 -44.71 -23.81
CA ARG A 2 -34.63 -44.41 -23.15
C ARG A 2 -34.79 -42.89 -23.11
N LYS A 3 -36.03 -42.38 -23.18
CA LYS A 3 -36.35 -40.93 -23.11
C LYS A 3 -35.63 -40.21 -21.94
N ARG A 4 -35.36 -40.95 -20.86
CA ARG A 4 -34.60 -40.50 -19.69
C ARG A 4 -33.14 -40.16 -20.00
N ASP A 5 -32.46 -40.95 -20.83
CA ASP A 5 -31.04 -40.75 -21.15
C ASP A 5 -30.85 -39.49 -22.02
N LEU A 6 -31.80 -39.23 -22.93
CA LEU A 6 -31.87 -38.00 -23.72
C LEU A 6 -32.12 -36.76 -22.84
N GLY A 7 -33.00 -36.88 -21.83
CA GLY A 7 -33.27 -35.81 -20.88
C GLY A 7 -32.03 -35.44 -20.05
N ILE A 8 -31.26 -36.45 -19.61
CA ILE A 8 -30.01 -36.23 -18.85
C ILE A 8 -28.96 -35.55 -19.73
N LEU A 9 -28.81 -35.96 -20.99
CA LEU A 9 -27.88 -35.32 -21.94
C LEU A 9 -28.24 -33.86 -22.20
N LEU A 10 -29.52 -33.55 -22.39
CA LEU A 10 -29.98 -32.17 -22.57
C LEU A 10 -29.75 -31.30 -21.34
N LEU A 11 -30.01 -31.83 -20.14
CA LEU A 11 -29.75 -31.11 -18.88
C LEU A 11 -28.26 -30.85 -18.67
N ALA A 12 -27.40 -31.82 -18.95
CA ALA A 12 -25.95 -31.65 -18.85
C ALA A 12 -25.42 -30.62 -19.86
N ALA A 13 -25.88 -30.69 -21.12
CA ALA A 13 -25.52 -29.71 -22.14
C ALA A 13 -25.98 -28.29 -21.77
N PHE A 14 -27.19 -28.16 -21.21
CA PHE A 14 -27.71 -26.89 -20.73
C PHE A 14 -26.91 -26.34 -19.54
N ALA A 15 -26.56 -27.18 -18.56
CA ALA A 15 -25.75 -26.77 -17.42
C ALA A 15 -24.34 -26.31 -17.84
N ILE A 16 -23.71 -27.00 -18.80
CA ILE A 16 -22.42 -26.60 -19.38
C ILE A 16 -22.57 -25.27 -20.13
N PHE A 17 -23.58 -25.14 -20.98
CA PHE A 17 -23.84 -23.91 -21.73
C PHE A 17 -24.08 -22.71 -20.80
N PHE A 18 -24.93 -22.89 -19.78
CA PHE A 18 -25.21 -21.88 -18.78
C PHE A 18 -23.95 -21.51 -17.98
N SER A 19 -23.16 -22.50 -17.57
CA SER A 19 -21.89 -22.26 -16.86
C SER A 19 -20.85 -21.53 -17.73
N LEU A 20 -20.84 -21.75 -19.05
CA LEU A 20 -19.95 -21.06 -19.98
C LEU A 20 -20.40 -19.63 -20.26
N GLN A 21 -21.71 -19.38 -20.35
CA GLN A 21 -22.27 -18.03 -20.52
C GLN A 21 -22.18 -17.18 -19.25
N HIS A 22 -22.24 -17.82 -18.09
CA HIS A 22 -22.09 -17.19 -16.77
C HIS A 22 -20.70 -17.41 -16.17
N GLY A 23 -19.70 -17.73 -16.99
CA GLY A 23 -18.30 -17.59 -16.59
C GLY A 23 -18.09 -16.11 -16.27
N GLY A 24 -18.06 -15.77 -14.97
CA GLY A 24 -18.17 -14.40 -14.52
C GLY A 24 -17.14 -13.48 -15.19
N ASP A 25 -17.62 -12.43 -15.84
CA ASP A 25 -16.75 -11.36 -16.34
C ASP A 25 -16.22 -10.55 -15.16
N PHE A 26 -14.90 -10.42 -15.08
CA PHE A 26 -14.28 -9.48 -14.16
C PHE A 26 -14.18 -8.12 -14.83
N SER A 27 -14.86 -7.13 -14.27
CA SER A 27 -14.65 -5.72 -14.63
C SER A 27 -13.88 -5.04 -13.51
N PHE A 28 -12.79 -4.35 -13.85
CA PHE A 28 -12.14 -3.42 -12.93
C PHE A 28 -12.85 -2.07 -13.02
N LYS A 29 -13.15 -1.49 -11.86
CA LYS A 29 -13.62 -0.11 -11.76
C LYS A 29 -12.63 0.66 -10.91
N GLU A 30 -12.40 1.90 -11.29
CA GLU A 30 -11.62 2.84 -10.49
C GLU A 30 -12.30 3.02 -9.13
N ALA A 31 -11.52 2.93 -8.05
CA ALA A 31 -12.03 3.07 -6.69
C ALA A 31 -11.59 4.41 -6.08
N TRP A 32 -10.30 4.71 -6.16
CA TRP A 32 -9.72 5.94 -5.64
C TRP A 32 -8.41 6.27 -6.34
N PHE A 33 -7.95 7.51 -6.17
CA PHE A 33 -6.65 7.98 -6.64
C PHE A 33 -5.93 8.80 -5.58
N HIS A 34 -4.64 9.00 -5.79
CA HIS A 34 -3.85 9.95 -5.04
C HIS A 34 -2.88 10.60 -6.03
N LEU A 35 -2.95 11.92 -6.14
CA LEU A 35 -2.09 12.67 -7.05
C LEU A 35 -0.73 12.89 -6.38
N SER A 36 0.35 12.51 -7.07
CA SER A 36 1.70 12.95 -6.74
C SER A 36 2.22 13.81 -7.89
N ASP A 37 2.86 14.94 -7.55
CA ASP A 37 3.12 16.05 -8.48
C ASP A 37 4.07 15.75 -9.66
N GLU A 38 4.74 14.60 -9.71
CA GLU A 38 5.78 14.35 -10.73
C GLU A 38 5.51 13.09 -11.57
N TYR A 39 4.80 13.31 -12.68
CA TYR A 39 4.81 12.41 -13.82
C TYR A 39 5.03 13.23 -15.11
N PRO A 40 5.88 12.77 -16.06
CA PRO A 40 6.67 11.54 -16.04
C PRO A 40 7.98 11.65 -15.25
N ILE A 41 8.41 10.52 -14.66
CA ILE A 41 9.74 10.37 -14.04
C ILE A 41 10.80 10.62 -15.12
N ARG A 42 11.67 11.61 -14.92
CA ARG A 42 12.67 12.00 -15.94
C ARG A 42 13.93 11.13 -15.88
N TYR A 43 14.33 10.71 -14.68
CA TYR A 43 15.53 9.92 -14.45
C TYR A 43 15.25 8.76 -13.49
N GLU A 44 15.83 7.58 -13.75
CA GLU A 44 15.67 6.41 -12.87
C GLU A 44 16.17 6.67 -11.44
N ALA A 45 17.17 7.57 -11.28
CA ALA A 45 17.69 7.97 -9.97
C ALA A 45 16.67 8.77 -9.13
N GLU A 46 15.67 9.38 -9.77
CA GLU A 46 14.58 10.09 -9.08
C GLU A 46 13.44 9.14 -8.71
N ARG A 47 13.49 7.88 -9.15
CA ARG A 47 12.43 6.90 -8.87
C ARG A 47 12.29 6.69 -7.38
N LEU A 48 11.07 6.83 -6.89
CA LEU A 48 10.70 6.57 -5.52
C LEU A 48 10.49 5.06 -5.30
N PRO A 49 10.70 4.57 -4.07
CA PRO A 49 10.41 3.19 -3.71
C PRO A 49 8.92 2.87 -3.96
N PRO A 50 8.59 1.61 -4.27
CA PRO A 50 7.21 1.21 -4.50
C PRO A 50 6.35 1.48 -3.25
N PRO A 51 5.05 1.78 -3.44
CA PRO A 51 4.13 1.95 -2.32
C PRO A 51 4.00 0.66 -1.51
N ILE A 52 3.77 0.79 -0.21
CA ILE A 52 3.58 -0.35 0.70
C ILE A 52 2.12 -0.40 1.12
N VAL A 53 1.55 -1.60 1.16
CA VAL A 53 0.20 -1.82 1.67
C VAL A 53 0.29 -2.61 2.97
N ALA A 54 -0.08 -1.98 4.09
CA ALA A 54 0.05 -2.57 5.43
C ALA A 54 -1.06 -2.07 6.35
N ASP A 55 -1.44 -2.89 7.32
CA ASP A 55 -2.28 -2.47 8.47
C ASP A 55 -1.33 -1.99 9.57
N LEU A 56 -1.12 -0.67 9.64
CA LEU A 56 -0.13 -0.07 10.53
C LEU A 56 -0.60 -0.05 11.99
N ASN A 57 -1.88 0.25 12.20
CA ASN A 57 -2.45 0.46 13.53
C ASN A 57 -3.02 -0.84 14.15
N GLY A 58 -3.17 -1.90 13.36
CA GLY A 58 -3.69 -3.21 13.73
C GLY A 58 -5.21 -3.27 13.83
N ASP A 59 -5.94 -2.41 13.13
CA ASP A 59 -7.41 -2.35 13.14
C ASP A 59 -8.08 -3.24 12.07
N GLY A 60 -7.27 -3.91 11.24
CA GLY A 60 -7.70 -4.80 10.17
C GLY A 60 -7.94 -4.11 8.82
N LYS A 61 -7.89 -2.77 8.76
CA LYS A 61 -7.89 -2.00 7.51
C LYS A 61 -6.45 -1.79 7.08
N LYS A 62 -6.22 -1.82 5.77
CA LYS A 62 -4.88 -1.57 5.22
C LYS A 62 -4.78 -0.13 4.77
N GLU A 63 -3.71 0.53 5.19
CA GLU A 63 -3.27 1.79 4.65
C GLU A 63 -2.27 1.57 3.49
N VAL A 64 -2.08 2.62 2.69
CA VAL A 64 -1.06 2.67 1.64
C VAL A 64 -0.01 3.71 2.01
N LEU A 65 1.24 3.30 2.12
CA LEU A 65 2.36 4.21 2.37
C LEU A 65 3.02 4.58 1.06
N VAL A 66 3.16 5.88 0.82
CA VAL A 66 3.80 6.43 -0.38
C VAL A 66 4.94 7.37 0.03
N ALA A 67 6.04 7.29 -0.70
CA ALA A 67 7.08 8.30 -0.65
C ALA A 67 6.77 9.42 -1.65
N THR A 68 7.29 10.61 -1.40
CA THR A 68 7.17 11.78 -2.27
C THR A 68 8.55 12.35 -2.59
N HIS A 69 8.65 13.08 -3.71
CA HIS A 69 9.92 13.66 -4.18
C HIS A 69 10.42 14.80 -3.28
N ASP A 70 9.55 15.45 -2.51
CA ASP A 70 9.91 16.44 -1.49
C ASP A 70 10.42 15.81 -0.17
N ALA A 71 10.89 14.56 -0.25
CA ALA A 71 11.44 13.78 0.85
C ALA A 71 10.45 13.64 2.02
N LYS A 72 9.22 13.26 1.72
CA LYS A 72 8.22 12.91 2.72
C LYS A 72 7.67 11.51 2.51
N ILE A 73 7.04 11.00 3.57
CA ILE A 73 6.22 9.80 3.53
C ILE A 73 4.80 10.18 3.92
N GLN A 74 3.81 9.67 3.20
CA GLN A 74 2.40 9.81 3.51
C GLN A 74 1.78 8.44 3.77
N VAL A 75 0.85 8.39 4.73
CA VAL A 75 -0.04 7.26 4.97
C VAL A 75 -1.40 7.61 4.40
N LEU A 76 -1.85 6.83 3.44
CA LEU A 76 -3.11 7.00 2.74
C LEU A 76 -4.13 5.98 3.22
N GLU A 77 -5.33 6.45 3.52
CA GLU A 77 -6.49 5.59 3.70
C GLU A 77 -7.25 5.46 2.38
N PRO A 78 -7.26 4.27 1.76
CA PRO A 78 -8.07 4.03 0.59
C PRO A 78 -9.54 4.09 0.99
N ARG A 79 -10.27 5.09 0.49
CA ARG A 79 -11.72 5.16 0.73
C ARG A 79 -12.38 3.96 0.07
N SER A 80 -12.91 3.05 0.88
CA SER A 80 -13.89 2.05 0.43
C SER A 80 -15.26 2.72 0.45
N GLY A 81 -15.46 3.72 -0.42
CA GLY A 81 -16.79 4.26 -0.68
C GLY A 81 -17.69 3.17 -1.26
N ARG A 82 -19.01 3.35 -1.19
CA ARG A 82 -19.91 2.47 -1.96
C ARG A 82 -19.52 2.57 -3.44
N VAL A 83 -19.62 1.47 -4.18
CA VAL A 83 -19.27 1.39 -5.61
C VAL A 83 -19.95 2.49 -6.45
N ASP A 84 -21.03 3.08 -5.95
CA ASP A 84 -21.80 4.14 -6.58
C ASP A 84 -21.28 5.57 -6.30
N GLU A 85 -20.36 5.76 -5.35
CA GLU A 85 -19.80 7.09 -4.98
C GLU A 85 -18.66 7.55 -5.90
N GLY A 86 -18.20 6.69 -6.81
CA GLY A 86 -17.27 7.05 -7.88
C GLY A 86 -15.80 7.14 -7.47
N PHE A 87 -14.99 7.65 -8.40
CA PHE A 87 -13.54 7.80 -8.29
C PHE A 87 -13.19 8.97 -7.35
N THR A 88 -12.67 8.67 -6.16
CA THR A 88 -12.40 9.67 -5.12
C THR A 88 -10.93 9.75 -4.72
N GLU A 89 -10.50 10.90 -4.22
CA GLU A 89 -9.14 11.04 -3.70
C GLU A 89 -8.97 10.31 -2.36
N ALA A 90 -7.87 9.58 -2.20
CA ALA A 90 -7.51 8.91 -0.97
C ALA A 90 -7.22 9.93 0.14
N ARG A 91 -7.62 9.62 1.37
CA ARG A 91 -7.41 10.51 2.50
C ARG A 91 -5.99 10.33 3.02
N VAL A 92 -5.21 11.41 3.12
CA VAL A 92 -3.94 11.41 3.84
C VAL A 92 -4.21 11.39 5.34
N LEU A 93 -3.86 10.29 6.02
CA LEU A 93 -4.01 10.13 7.47
C LEU A 93 -2.86 10.79 8.24
N ALA A 94 -1.64 10.66 7.73
CA ALA A 94 -0.44 11.21 8.33
C ALA A 94 0.61 11.50 7.25
N GLU A 95 1.48 12.47 7.53
CA GLU A 95 2.64 12.82 6.70
C GLU A 95 3.84 13.09 7.61
N VAL A 96 5.03 12.66 7.19
CA VAL A 96 6.29 12.99 7.87
C VAL A 96 7.36 13.39 6.86
N SER A 97 8.14 14.42 7.20
CA SER A 97 9.33 14.78 6.43
C SER A 97 10.52 13.95 6.87
N LEU A 98 11.28 13.46 5.88
CA LEU A 98 12.57 12.80 6.07
C LEU A 98 13.72 13.79 6.25
N LEU A 99 13.45 15.10 6.13
CA LEU A 99 14.44 16.15 6.31
C LEU A 99 14.82 16.30 7.80
N PRO A 100 16.07 16.69 8.11
CA PRO A 100 16.47 17.04 9.47
C PRO A 100 15.70 18.26 10.00
N ASP A 101 15.27 18.22 11.27
CA ASP A 101 14.51 19.30 11.91
C ASP A 101 15.20 20.68 11.84
N LYS A 102 16.53 20.70 11.81
CA LYS A 102 17.35 21.92 11.89
C LYS A 102 18.02 22.33 10.58
N ILE A 103 17.97 21.48 9.55
CA ILE A 103 18.73 21.67 8.32
C ILE A 103 17.84 21.30 7.14
N ARG A 104 17.40 22.29 6.35
CA ARG A 104 16.61 22.09 5.13
C ARG A 104 17.50 21.72 3.93
N ILE A 105 18.36 20.73 4.11
CA ILE A 105 19.14 20.15 3.00
C ILE A 105 18.49 18.82 2.66
N SER A 106 17.97 18.73 1.44
CA SER A 106 17.35 17.51 0.89
C SER A 106 18.37 16.49 0.36
N SER A 107 19.63 16.92 0.19
CA SER A 107 20.70 16.04 -0.29
C SER A 107 20.84 14.82 0.61
N GLY A 108 20.78 13.62 0.02
CA GLY A 108 20.85 12.34 0.74
C GLY A 108 19.57 11.93 1.49
N ARG A 109 18.47 12.70 1.40
CA ARG A 109 17.18 12.37 2.04
C ARG A 109 16.15 11.76 1.12
N HIS A 110 16.48 11.59 -0.16
CA HIS A 110 15.65 10.85 -1.11
C HIS A 110 15.47 9.40 -0.63
N PRO A 111 14.23 8.91 -0.44
CA PRO A 111 14.00 7.54 -0.03
C PRO A 111 14.34 6.59 -1.18
N VAL A 112 15.06 5.50 -0.88
CA VAL A 112 15.48 4.49 -1.87
C VAL A 112 14.89 3.11 -1.60
N ALA A 113 14.57 2.81 -0.34
CA ALA A 113 13.89 1.59 0.05
C ALA A 113 12.97 1.85 1.24
N MET A 114 11.86 1.12 1.28
CA MET A 114 10.93 1.14 2.39
C MET A 114 10.46 -0.28 2.69
N ALA A 115 10.16 -0.56 3.97
CA ALA A 115 9.51 -1.79 4.38
C ALA A 115 8.62 -1.54 5.61
N ALA A 116 7.46 -2.17 5.66
CA ALA A 116 6.63 -2.24 6.86
C ALA A 116 6.79 -3.60 7.53
N GLY A 117 6.75 -3.64 8.86
CA GLY A 117 6.86 -4.89 9.60
C GLY A 117 6.62 -4.71 11.09
N VAL A 118 6.81 -5.78 11.87
CA VAL A 118 6.61 -5.76 13.32
C VAL A 118 7.97 -5.82 14.01
N VAL A 119 8.15 -5.00 15.05
CA VAL A 119 9.29 -5.14 15.96
C VAL A 119 8.90 -6.15 17.02
N ASP A 120 9.73 -7.19 17.20
CA ASP A 120 9.48 -8.21 18.22
C ASP A 120 9.52 -7.56 19.60
N ARG A 121 8.34 -7.32 20.15
CA ARG A 121 8.11 -6.92 21.53
C ARG A 121 7.29 -8.05 22.13
N SER A 122 7.56 -8.40 23.38
CA SER A 122 6.76 -9.37 24.13
C SER A 122 5.35 -8.80 24.34
N TYR A 123 4.51 -8.85 23.32
CA TYR A 123 3.12 -8.42 23.37
C TYR A 123 2.37 -9.37 24.29
N LYS A 124 1.60 -8.81 25.23
CA LYS A 124 0.70 -9.62 26.04
C LYS A 124 -0.41 -10.20 25.15
N HIS A 125 -0.98 -11.33 25.56
CA HIS A 125 -2.11 -11.93 24.85
C HIS A 125 -3.26 -10.91 24.75
N GLY A 126 -3.67 -10.55 23.53
CA GLY A 126 -4.70 -9.56 23.26
C GLY A 126 -4.21 -8.13 22.94
N GLU A 127 -2.89 -7.87 22.96
CA GLU A 127 -2.37 -6.58 22.50
C GLU A 127 -2.36 -6.50 20.97
N ILE A 128 -2.82 -5.36 20.45
CA ILE A 128 -2.84 -5.05 19.02
C ILE A 128 -1.40 -4.93 18.50
N LYS A 129 -1.03 -5.76 17.52
CA LYS A 129 0.30 -5.76 16.90
C LYS A 129 0.39 -4.63 15.87
N LYS A 130 0.88 -3.48 16.32
CA LYS A 130 1.17 -2.34 15.46
C LYS A 130 2.42 -2.58 14.63
N GLN A 131 2.41 -2.14 13.38
CA GLN A 131 3.57 -2.19 12.50
C GLN A 131 4.39 -0.91 12.59
N VAL A 132 5.65 -1.01 12.20
CA VAL A 132 6.58 0.09 12.00
C VAL A 132 6.90 0.20 10.51
N LEU A 133 7.24 1.40 10.08
CA LEU A 133 7.82 1.66 8.77
C LEU A 133 9.33 1.88 8.94
N VAL A 134 10.13 1.18 8.15
CA VAL A 134 11.56 1.45 7.99
C VAL A 134 11.80 2.06 6.62
N VAL A 135 12.55 3.16 6.59
CA VAL A 135 12.93 3.89 5.37
C VAL A 135 14.44 3.98 5.30
N VAL A 136 15.00 3.69 4.13
CA VAL A 136 16.41 3.94 3.81
C VAL A 136 16.48 5.08 2.80
N THR A 137 17.39 6.02 3.02
CA THR A 137 17.62 7.14 2.10
C THR A 137 18.91 7.00 1.29
N SER A 138 19.04 7.79 0.22
CA SER A 138 20.23 7.82 -0.64
C SER A 138 21.52 8.24 0.08
N GLY A 139 21.40 8.94 1.21
CA GLY A 139 22.48 9.28 2.12
C GLY A 139 22.78 8.21 3.17
N TRP A 140 22.30 6.97 2.99
CA TRP A 140 22.53 5.83 3.90
C TRP A 140 22.02 6.06 5.33
N SER A 141 21.02 6.93 5.49
CA SER A 141 20.27 7.03 6.73
C SER A 141 19.16 5.98 6.75
N VAL A 142 19.08 5.23 7.83
CA VAL A 142 17.99 4.31 8.13
C VAL A 142 17.14 4.95 9.20
N MET A 143 15.85 5.13 8.92
CA MET A 143 14.87 5.71 9.82
C MET A 143 13.77 4.70 10.10
N CYS A 144 13.31 4.65 11.34
CA CYS A 144 12.17 3.83 11.75
C CYS A 144 11.07 4.72 12.33
N PHE A 145 9.84 4.47 11.91
CA PHE A 145 8.65 5.22 12.27
C PHE A 145 7.59 4.28 12.84
N ASP A 146 6.82 4.76 13.80
CA ASP A 146 5.64 4.03 14.29
C ASP A 146 4.43 4.18 13.32
N HIS A 147 3.32 3.52 13.68
CA HIS A 147 2.04 3.59 12.99
C HIS A 147 1.46 5.00 12.75
N ASN A 148 1.91 6.03 13.47
CA ASN A 148 1.48 7.42 13.27
C ASN A 148 2.55 8.26 12.55
N LEU A 149 3.53 7.60 11.91
CA LEU A 149 4.71 8.22 11.33
C LEU A 149 5.56 9.02 12.33
N LYS A 150 5.50 8.71 13.63
CA LYS A 150 6.43 9.30 14.59
C LYS A 150 7.77 8.57 14.50
N LYS A 151 8.84 9.31 14.23
CA LYS A 151 10.21 8.77 14.18
C LYS A 151 10.59 8.16 15.54
N LEU A 152 10.89 6.87 15.53
CA LEU A 152 11.35 6.11 16.68
C LEU A 152 12.86 6.23 16.85
N TRP A 153 13.61 6.09 15.75
CA TRP A 153 15.05 6.26 15.72
C TRP A 153 15.55 6.53 14.30
N GLU A 154 16.79 6.99 14.21
CA GLU A 154 17.52 7.23 12.97
C GLU A 154 18.98 6.82 13.18
N ASN A 155 19.56 6.12 12.22
CA ASN A 155 21.00 5.78 12.22
C ASN A 155 21.59 6.10 10.84
N ASN A 156 22.83 6.61 10.81
CA ASN A 156 23.54 6.88 9.56
C ASN A 156 24.70 5.90 9.42
N LEU A 157 24.68 5.08 8.37
CA LEU A 157 25.63 3.99 8.16
C LEU A 157 26.99 4.46 7.59
N GLN A 158 27.15 5.75 7.27
CA GLN A 158 28.42 6.31 6.78
C GLN A 158 29.33 6.82 7.90
N VAL A 159 28.83 6.92 9.14
CA VAL A 159 29.54 7.59 10.25
C VAL A 159 30.10 6.57 11.27
N GLU A 160 30.27 5.30 10.86
CA GLU A 160 31.02 4.28 11.63
C GLU A 160 32.53 4.35 11.39
#